data_AF-A0A820JUY3-F1
#
_entry.id   AF-A0A820JUY3-F1
#
_cell.length_a   1.000
_cell.length_b   1.000
_cell.length_c   1.000
_cell.angle_alpha   90.00
_cell.angle_beta   90.00
_cell.angle_gamma   90.00
#
_symmetry.space_group_name_H-M   'P 1'
#
loop_
_entity.id
_entity.type
_entity.pdbx_description
1 polymer ?
#
loop_
_entity_poly.entity_id
_entity_poly.type
_entity_poly.pdbx_seq_one_letter_code
_entity_poly.pdbx_strand_id
1 'polypeptide(L)'
;MSYNRRDRGSPETDINILLLGETGVGKTTFINAFLNCLFYNTLDDALKDELKVLIPSAFTVTDNETFDSTKILVGMPNDNENCEVDGQSSTQSCRSYIFTIG
;
A
#
# COMPACT_ATOMS: atom_id res chain seq x y z
N MET A 1 -46.45 -0.71 15.40
CA MET A 1 -45.24 -0.21 14.71
C MET A 1 -44.06 -0.97 15.30
N SER A 2 -43.60 -2.00 14.60
CA SER A 2 -42.64 -3.00 15.08
C SER A 2 -41.19 -2.51 14.92
N TYR A 3 -40.42 -2.55 16.00
CA TYR A 3 -38.98 -2.27 15.99
C TYR A 3 -38.24 -3.47 15.40
N ASN A 4 -37.53 -3.28 14.28
CA ASN A 4 -36.69 -4.32 13.68
C ASN A 4 -35.45 -4.54 14.55
N ARG A 5 -35.44 -5.64 15.31
CA ARG A 5 -34.30 -6.13 16.07
C ARG A 5 -33.32 -6.73 15.06
N ARG A 6 -32.25 -6.02 14.71
CA ARG A 6 -31.15 -6.61 13.93
C ARG A 6 -30.49 -7.68 14.79
N ASP A 7 -30.40 -8.87 14.22
CA ASP A 7 -29.70 -10.02 14.75
C ASP A 7 -28.26 -9.65 15.15
N ARG A 8 -27.84 -10.07 16.35
CA ARG A 8 -26.45 -9.91 16.80
C ARG A 8 -25.65 -11.11 16.31
N GLY A 9 -25.19 -11.09 15.06
CA GLY A 9 -23.94 -11.76 14.73
C GLY A 9 -22.82 -11.06 15.50
N SER A 10 -21.78 -11.76 15.96
CA SER A 10 -20.58 -11.09 16.49
C SER A 10 -20.19 -9.98 15.51
N PRO A 11 -20.00 -8.72 15.95
CA PRO A 11 -19.58 -7.70 15.01
C PRO A 11 -18.21 -8.16 14.50
N GLU A 12 -18.12 -8.52 13.22
CA GLU A 12 -16.88 -8.41 12.48
C GLU A 12 -16.38 -6.99 12.80
N THR A 13 -15.35 -6.90 13.64
CA THR A 13 -14.88 -5.60 14.13
C THR A 13 -14.09 -4.96 13.02
N ASP A 14 -14.75 -4.14 12.21
CA ASP A 14 -14.08 -3.35 11.20
C ASP A 14 -13.08 -2.39 11.84
N ILE A 15 -11.83 -2.42 11.38
CA ILE A 15 -10.77 -1.52 11.83
C ILE A 15 -10.50 -0.50 10.72
N ASN A 16 -10.71 0.78 11.03
CA ASN A 16 -10.36 1.89 10.14
C ASN A 16 -9.02 2.51 10.55
N ILE A 17 -8.04 2.48 9.65
CA ILE A 17 -6.72 3.07 9.86
C ILE A 17 -6.59 4.32 8.99
N LEU A 18 -6.32 5.47 9.61
CA LEU A 18 -6.04 6.73 8.92
C LEU A 18 -4.53 7.00 8.93
N LEU A 19 -3.90 7.05 7.75
CA LEU A 19 -2.49 7.38 7.60
C LEU A 19 -2.32 8.88 7.33
N LEU A 20 -1.61 9.58 8.21
CA LEU A 20 -1.32 11.01 8.10
C LEU A 20 0.19 11.26 8.01
N GLY A 21 0.57 12.29 7.27
CA GLY A 21 1.96 12.72 7.14
C GLY A 21 2.19 13.53 5.87
N GLU A 22 3.33 14.20 5.78
CA GLU A 22 3.71 15.01 4.61
C GLU A 22 3.94 14.17 3.36
N THR A 23 3.98 14.83 2.20
CA THR A 23 4.35 14.19 0.93
C THR A 23 5.74 13.58 1.03
N GLY A 24 5.92 12.37 0.48
CA GLY A 24 7.22 11.70 0.46
C GLY A 24 7.60 10.95 1.75
N VAL A 25 6.81 11.03 2.83
CA VAL A 25 7.10 10.32 4.10
C VAL A 25 6.94 8.78 4.00
N GLY A 26 6.40 8.27 2.90
CA GLY A 26 6.27 6.82 2.67
C GLY A 26 4.90 6.20 3.02
N LYS A 27 3.81 6.97 3.09
CA LYS A 27 2.45 6.43 3.35
C LYS A 27 2.03 5.36 2.33
N THR A 28 2.27 5.59 1.04
CA THR A 28 2.00 4.63 -0.03
C THR A 28 2.84 3.37 0.11
N THR A 29 4.14 3.54 0.42
CA THR A 29 5.07 2.44 0.71
C THR A 29 4.58 1.59 1.88
N PHE A 30 4.07 2.23 2.94
CA PHE A 30 3.52 1.54 4.10
C PHE A 30 2.32 0.67 3.73
N ILE A 31 1.37 1.15 2.92
CA ILE A 31 0.21 0.36 2.50
C ILE A 31 0.64 -0.88 1.71
N ASN A 32 1.58 -0.74 0.77
CA ASN A 32 2.11 -1.88 0.02
C ASN A 32 2.85 -2.87 0.93
N ALA A 33 3.66 -2.39 1.88
CA ALA A 33 4.34 -3.27 2.84
C ALA A 33 3.34 -4.00 3.74
N PHE A 34 2.32 -3.28 4.24
CA PHE A 34 1.26 -3.83 5.07
C PHE A 34 0.53 -4.97 4.34
N LEU A 35 0.22 -4.79 3.06
CA LEU A 35 -0.34 -5.85 2.22
C LEU A 35 0.54 -7.10 2.20
N ASN A 36 1.85 -6.95 1.97
CA ASN A 36 2.75 -8.10 1.93
C ASN A 36 2.84 -8.81 3.29
N CYS A 37 2.79 -8.07 4.40
CA CYS A 37 2.73 -8.67 5.75
C CYS A 37 1.43 -9.42 6.01
N LEU A 38 0.31 -9.03 5.40
CA LEU A 38 -0.95 -9.77 5.50
C LEU A 38 -0.96 -11.04 4.64
N PHE A 39 -0.30 -11.00 3.47
CA PHE A 39 -0.26 -12.12 2.53
C PHE A 39 0.81 -13.17 2.87
N TYR A 40 1.93 -12.76 3.47
CA TYR A 40 3.07 -13.63 3.75
C TYR A 40 3.36 -13.71 5.24
N ASN A 41 3.48 -14.93 5.75
CA ASN A 41 3.78 -15.19 7.16
C ASN A 41 5.24 -14.90 7.51
N THR A 42 6.15 -15.09 6.55
CA THR A 42 7.59 -14.88 6.73
C THR A 42 8.20 -14.16 5.54
N LEU A 43 9.36 -13.55 5.77
CA LEU A 43 10.14 -12.93 4.69
C LEU A 43 10.59 -13.98 3.65
N ASP A 44 10.95 -15.19 4.09
CA ASP A 44 11.38 -16.26 3.19
C ASP A 44 10.27 -16.72 2.24
N ASP A 45 9.01 -16.68 2.68
CA ASP A 45 7.85 -16.95 1.83
C ASP A 45 7.65 -15.83 0.82
N ALA A 46 7.73 -14.57 1.29
CA ALA A 46 7.60 -13.38 0.44
C ALA A 46 8.68 -13.29 -0.65
N LEU A 47 9.91 -13.76 -0.36
CA LEU A 47 11.03 -13.76 -1.31
C LEU A 47 10.90 -14.83 -2.41
N LYS A 48 10.10 -15.88 -2.19
CA LYS A 48 9.88 -16.96 -3.18
C LYS A 48 8.70 -16.70 -4.11
N ASP A 49 7.83 -15.77 -3.74
CA ASP A 49 6.62 -15.40 -4.47
C ASP A 49 6.72 -13.95 -5.00
N GLU A 50 5.69 -13.47 -5.68
CA GLU A 50 5.63 -12.13 -6.25
C GLU A 50 5.29 -11.08 -5.21
N LEU A 51 5.97 -9.92 -5.28
CA LEU A 51 5.64 -8.75 -4.46
C LEU A 51 4.19 -8.33 -4.70
N LYS A 52 3.36 -8.29 -3.65
CA LYS A 52 1.99 -7.79 -3.75
C LYS A 52 2.01 -6.26 -3.75
N VAL A 53 1.62 -5.65 -4.86
CA VAL A 53 1.61 -4.19 -5.02
C VAL A 53 0.20 -3.73 -5.34
N LEU A 54 -0.41 -3.01 -4.40
CA LEU A 54 -1.75 -2.45 -4.57
C LEU A 54 -1.70 -1.05 -5.18
N ILE A 55 -0.73 -0.26 -4.74
CA ILE A 55 -0.56 1.13 -5.16
C ILE A 55 0.77 1.22 -5.92
N PRO A 56 0.76 1.62 -7.21
CA PRO A 56 1.97 1.78 -7.98
C PRO A 56 2.91 2.76 -7.30
N SER A 57 4.21 2.47 -7.35
CA SER A 57 5.21 3.32 -6.71
C SER A 57 6.52 3.25 -7.49
N ALA A 58 7.31 4.31 -7.38
CA ALA A 58 8.64 4.36 -7.93
C ALA A 58 9.61 4.95 -6.91
N PHE A 59 10.84 4.46 -6.95
CA PHE A 59 11.95 4.96 -6.16
C PHE A 59 13.27 4.72 -6.89
N THR A 60 14.27 5.53 -6.59
CA THR A 60 15.59 5.42 -7.21
C THR A 60 16.54 4.77 -6.23
N VAL A 61 17.28 3.75 -6.70
CA VAL A 61 18.37 3.13 -5.97
C VAL A 61 19.67 3.54 -6.64
N THR A 62 20.59 4.07 -5.85
CA THR A 62 21.94 4.40 -6.31
C THR A 62 22.90 3.34 -5.81
N ASP A 63 23.66 2.75 -6.73
CA ASP A 63 24.73 1.82 -6.40
C ASP A 63 25.90 2.57 -5.75
N ASN A 64 26.39 2.08 -4.61
CA ASN A 64 27.40 2.78 -3.82
C ASN A 64 28.82 2.70 -4.40
N GLU A 65 29.09 1.75 -5.29
CA GLU A 65 30.43 1.53 -5.87
C GLU A 65 30.57 2.25 -7.22
N THR A 66 29.55 2.10 -8.07
CA THR A 66 29.51 2.65 -9.42
C THR A 66 28.90 4.05 -9.47
N PHE A 67 28.13 4.44 -8.45
CA PHE A 67 27.31 5.65 -8.40
C PHE A 67 26.21 5.71 -9.47
N ASP A 68 25.94 4.59 -10.14
CA ASP A 68 24.87 4.48 -11.12
C ASP A 68 23.51 4.44 -10.40
N SER A 69 22.55 5.21 -10.92
CA SER A 69 21.21 5.31 -10.36
C SER A 69 20.20 4.59 -11.24
N THR A 70 19.42 3.69 -10.63
CA THR A 70 18.37 2.92 -11.30
C THR A 70 17.01 3.28 -10.73
N LYS A 71 16.08 3.69 -11.58
CA LYS A 71 14.69 3.93 -11.19
C LYS A 71 13.95 2.59 -11.17
N ILE A 72 13.45 2.21 -10.01
CA ILE A 72 12.64 1.02 -9.80
C ILE A 72 11.16 1.44 -9.86
N LEU A 73 10.38 0.77 -10.69
CA LEU A 73 8.93 0.91 -10.74
C LEU A 73 8.30 -0.40 -10.28
N VAL A 74 7.31 -0.30 -9.40
CA VAL A 74 6.54 -1.44 -8.90
C VAL A 74 5.04 -1.21 -9.12
N GLY A 75 4.33 -2.27 -9.51
CA GLY A 75 2.89 -2.22 -9.79
C GLY A 75 2.55 -1.67 -11.19
N MET A 76 1.25 -1.67 -11.50
CA MET A 76 0.72 -1.24 -12.79
C MET A 76 0.31 0.24 -12.75
N PRO A 77 0.82 1.11 -13.64
CA PRO A 77 0.50 2.54 -13.64
C PRO A 77 -1.01 2.81 -13.59
N ASN A 78 -1.41 3.85 -12.87
CA ASN A 78 -2.79 4.30 -12.81
C ASN A 78 -2.89 5.81 -12.63
N ASP A 79 -4.09 6.35 -12.87
CA ASP A 79 -4.34 7.79 -12.88
C ASP A 79 -4.19 8.47 -11.51
N ASN A 80 -4.09 7.69 -10.42
CA ASN A 80 -3.98 8.23 -9.05
C ASN A 80 -2.56 8.34 -8.54
N GLU A 81 -1.61 7.69 -9.20
CA GLU A 81 -0.20 7.68 -8.79
C GLU A 81 0.67 8.12 -9.96
N ASN A 82 1.16 9.36 -9.86
CA ASN A 82 2.12 9.89 -10.81
C ASN A 82 3.54 9.55 -10.34
N CYS A 83 4.12 8.52 -10.97
CA CYS A 83 5.49 8.06 -10.68
C CYS A 83 6.54 8.64 -11.64
N GLU A 84 6.16 9.53 -12.56
CA GLU A 84 7.07 10.05 -13.58
C GLU A 84 7.83 11.30 -13.11
N VAL A 85 7.20 12.13 -12.27
CA VAL A 85 7.73 13.43 -11.87
C VAL A 85 8.27 13.39 -10.45
N ASP A 86 9.57 13.59 -10.32
CA ASP A 86 10.24 13.66 -9.02
C ASP A 86 9.95 15.00 -8.31
N GLY A 87 9.89 15.00 -6.98
CA GLY A 87 9.69 16.20 -6.16
C GLY A 87 8.24 16.70 -6.06
N GLN A 88 7.28 15.97 -6.62
CA GLN A 88 5.84 16.18 -6.43
C GLN A 88 5.22 15.05 -5.59
N SER A 89 4.00 15.25 -5.11
CA SER A 89 3.23 14.13 -4.55
C SER A 89 2.89 13.15 -5.65
N SER A 90 3.31 11.89 -5.50
CA SER A 90 2.90 10.82 -6.41
C SER A 90 1.40 10.56 -6.28
N THR A 91 0.88 10.52 -5.05
CA THR A 91 -0.54 10.34 -4.80
C THR A 91 -1.32 11.61 -5.16
N GLN A 92 -2.23 11.49 -6.12
CA GLN A 92 -3.04 12.59 -6.65
C GLN A 92 -4.34 12.82 -5.87
N SER A 93 -4.88 11.77 -5.23
CA SER A 93 -6.11 11.87 -4.44
C SER A 93 -6.13 10.85 -3.30
N CYS A 94 -6.81 11.23 -2.21
CA CYS A 94 -7.02 10.36 -1.05
C CYS A 94 -7.94 9.19 -1.44
N ARG A 95 -7.55 7.97 -1.04
CA ARG A 95 -8.29 6.72 -1.30
C ARG A 95 -8.36 5.84 -0.06
N SER A 96 -9.42 5.04 0.02
CA SER A 96 -9.59 3.99 1.03
C SER A 96 -9.35 2.63 0.38
N TYR A 97 -8.66 1.74 1.10
CA TYR A 97 -8.39 0.38 0.68
C TYR A 97 -8.94 -0.58 1.72
N ILE A 98 -9.69 -1.59 1.27
CA ILE A 98 -10.36 -2.56 2.14
C ILE A 98 -9.62 -3.89 2.02
N PHE A 99 -9.23 -4.45 3.17
CA PHE A 99 -8.61 -5.76 3.26
C PHE A 99 -9.52 -6.67 4.09
N THR A 100 -10.04 -7.73 3.47
CA THR A 100 -10.78 -8.76 4.18
C THR A 100 -9.75 -9.73 4.78
N ILE A 101 -9.72 -9.83 6.10
CA ILE A 101 -8.78 -10.69 6.84
C ILE A 101 -9.61 -11.81 7.45
N GLY A 102 -9.36 -13.05 7.05
CA GLY A 102 -10.11 -14.24 7.48
C GLY A 102 -9.38 -15.54 7.14
#